data_AF-A0A8I2G539-F1
#
_entry.id   AF-A0A8I2G539-F1
#
_cell.length_a   1.000
_cell.length_b   1.000
_cell.length_c   1.000
_cell.angle_alpha   90.00
_cell.angle_beta   90.00
_cell.angle_gamma   90.00
#
_symmetry.space_group_name_H-M   'P 1'
#
loop_
_entity.id
_entity.type
_entity.pdbx_description
1 polymer ?
#
loop_
_entity_poly.entity_id
_entity_poly.type
_entity_poly.pdbx_seq_one_letter_code
_entity_poly.pdbx_strand_id
1 'polypeptide(L)'
;MKLIEHLQHLLIPTRLKRTIFFLLFDIVLIAFSFFLSFYLRFGFSYPAKYRGHFLIWLGIIAAIKITTLALFQVYQLNWRFVSIIELGNILKSGLISTAVLYGFNLVIRYFWGP
;
A
#
# COMPACT_ATOMS: atom_id res chain seq x y z
N MET A 1 -26.77 -23.09 18.97
CA MET A 1 -27.45 -21.79 18.98
C MET A 1 -26.59 -20.68 19.58
N LYS A 2 -26.07 -20.80 20.81
CA LYS A 2 -25.17 -19.78 21.45
C LYS A 2 -23.87 -19.45 20.69
N LEU A 3 -23.30 -20.39 19.93
CA LEU A 3 -22.04 -20.16 19.20
C LEU A 3 -22.22 -19.17 18.03
N ILE A 4 -23.40 -19.16 17.39
CA ILE A 4 -23.69 -18.33 16.23
C ILE A 4 -23.92 -16.87 16.67
N GLU A 5 -24.57 -16.65 17.82
CA GLU A 5 -24.76 -15.31 18.40
C GLU A 5 -23.43 -14.65 18.81
N HIS A 6 -22.48 -15.43 19.33
CA HIS A 6 -21.16 -14.91 19.71
C HIS A 6 -20.35 -14.47 18.47
N LEU A 7 -20.50 -15.18 17.36
CA LEU A 7 -19.91 -14.81 16.07
C LEU A 7 -20.59 -13.59 15.45
N GLN A 8 -21.90 -13.41 15.64
CA GLN A 8 -22.64 -12.24 15.16
C GLN A 8 -22.21 -10.94 15.84
N HIS A 9 -21.89 -10.97 17.14
CA HIS A 9 -21.36 -9.80 17.85
C HIS A 9 -19.94 -9.41 17.38
N LEU A 10 -19.17 -10.37 16.84
CA LEU A 10 -17.88 -10.10 16.18
C LEU A 10 -18.03 -9.54 14.76
N LEU A 11 -19.22 -9.63 14.16
CA LEU A 11 -19.54 -9.11 12.82
C LEU A 11 -20.19 -7.72 12.83
N ILE A 12 -20.26 -7.04 13.98
CA ILE A 12 -20.69 -5.64 14.03
C ILE A 12 -19.64 -4.81 13.29
N PRO A 13 -19.98 -4.11 12.19
CA PRO A 13 -19.04 -3.36 11.38
C PRO A 13 -18.64 -2.06 12.10
N THR A 14 -17.69 -2.17 13.01
CA THR A 14 -17.07 -1.01 13.67
C THR A 14 -16.16 -0.31 12.66
N ARG A 15 -16.11 1.03 12.67
CA ARG A 15 -15.28 1.83 11.73
C ARG A 15 -13.84 1.31 11.62
N LEU A 16 -13.26 0.86 12.74
CA LEU A 16 -11.92 0.28 12.82
C LEU A 16 -11.76 -1.04 12.04
N LYS A 17 -12.73 -1.96 12.12
CA LYS A 17 -12.65 -3.24 11.39
C LYS A 17 -12.65 -3.04 9.88
N ARG A 18 -13.44 -2.07 9.40
CA ARG A 18 -13.49 -1.70 7.98
C ARG A 18 -12.16 -1.08 7.53
N THR A 19 -11.60 -0.16 8.32
CA THR A 19 -10.28 0.43 8.07
C THR A 19 -9.18 -0.64 7.99
N ILE A 20 -9.16 -1.57 8.93
CA ILE A 20 -8.19 -2.68 8.95
C ILE A 20 -8.35 -3.58 7.72
N PHE A 21 -9.59 -3.87 7.30
CA PHE A 21 -9.85 -4.65 6.09
C PHE A 21 -9.29 -3.98 4.83
N PHE A 22 -9.55 -2.69 4.65
CA PHE A 22 -9.00 -1.94 3.51
C PHE A 22 -7.47 -1.86 3.57
N LEU A 23 -6.89 -1.68 4.75
CA LEU A 23 -5.45 -1.64 4.94
C LEU A 23 -4.78 -2.98 4.60
N LEU A 24 -5.35 -4.10 5.05
CA LEU A 24 -4.88 -5.43 4.66
C LEU A 24 -4.98 -5.64 3.15
N PHE A 25 -6.07 -5.19 2.53
CA PHE A 25 -6.26 -5.32 1.09
C PHE A 25 -5.24 -4.51 0.29
N ASP A 26 -4.93 -3.28 0.73
CA ASP A 26 -3.84 -2.47 0.15
C ASP A 26 -2.48 -3.17 0.24
N ILE A 27 -2.16 -3.73 1.41
CA ILE A 27 -0.90 -4.48 1.61
C ILE A 27 -0.81 -5.64 0.63
N VAL A 28 -1.89 -6.41 0.48
CA VAL A 28 -1.97 -7.53 -0.46
C VAL A 28 -1.81 -7.05 -1.90
N LEU A 29 -2.50 -5.97 -2.29
CA LEU A 29 -2.40 -5.38 -3.63
C LEU A 29 -0.98 -4.89 -3.95
N ILE A 30 -0.32 -4.21 -3.01
CA ILE A 30 1.04 -3.71 -3.18
C ILE A 30 2.02 -4.88 -3.30
N ALA A 31 1.90 -5.88 -2.43
CA ALA A 31 2.71 -7.08 -2.48
C ALA A 31 2.51 -7.83 -3.82
N PHE A 32 1.26 -7.95 -4.26
CA PHE A 32 0.92 -8.60 -5.53
C PHE A 32 1.46 -7.82 -6.73
N SER A 33 1.31 -6.49 -6.73
CA SER A 33 1.82 -5.62 -7.80
C SER A 33 3.35 -5.66 -7.89
N PHE A 34 4.05 -5.67 -6.74
CA PHE A 34 5.50 -5.79 -6.70
C PHE A 34 5.97 -7.17 -7.17
N PHE A 35 5.30 -8.23 -6.70
CA PHE A 35 5.55 -9.59 -7.16
C PHE A 35 5.37 -9.72 -8.67
N LEU A 36 4.27 -9.21 -9.22
CA LEU A 36 3.99 -9.27 -10.65
C LEU A 36 5.01 -8.47 -11.47
N SER A 37 5.37 -7.26 -11.02
CA SER A 37 6.39 -6.44 -11.67
C SER A 37 7.75 -7.15 -11.71
N PHE A 38 8.15 -7.80 -10.62
CA PHE A 38 9.37 -8.58 -10.55
C PHE A 38 9.29 -9.81 -11.48
N TYR A 39 8.18 -10.52 -11.45
CA TYR A 39 7.96 -11.72 -12.26
C TYR A 39 8.01 -11.41 -13.77
N LEU A 40 7.41 -10.29 -14.18
CA LEU A 40 7.49 -9.77 -15.55
C LEU A 40 8.91 -9.34 -15.90
N ARG A 41 9.64 -8.68 -14.99
CA ARG A 41 10.99 -8.18 -15.25
C ARG A 41 12.02 -9.28 -15.49
N PHE A 42 11.88 -10.43 -14.84
CA PHE A 42 12.79 -11.57 -15.03
C PHE A 42 12.27 -12.60 -16.05
N GLY A 43 11.21 -12.27 -16.80
CA GLY A 43 10.68 -13.13 -17.85
C GLY A 43 10.30 -14.52 -17.32
N PHE A 44 9.63 -14.59 -16.16
CA PHE A 44 9.20 -15.84 -15.50
C PHE A 44 10.35 -16.73 -14.98
N SER A 45 11.62 -16.32 -15.08
CA SER A 45 12.75 -17.07 -14.55
C SER A 45 13.15 -16.52 -13.17
N TYR A 46 13.02 -17.32 -12.11
CA TYR A 46 13.25 -16.86 -10.73
C TYR A 46 14.72 -17.09 -10.29
N PRO A 47 15.61 -16.08 -10.34
CA PRO A 47 17.01 -16.29 -10.02
C PRO A 47 17.17 -16.33 -8.49
N ALA A 48 17.65 -17.45 -7.95
CA ALA A 48 17.74 -17.70 -6.51
C ALA A 48 18.57 -16.65 -5.74
N LYS A 49 19.48 -15.94 -6.44
CA LYS A 49 20.36 -14.91 -5.89
C LYS A 49 19.62 -13.66 -5.36
N TYR A 50 18.41 -13.38 -5.84
CA TYR A 50 17.65 -12.17 -5.48
C TYR A 50 16.58 -12.38 -4.40
N ARG A 51 16.38 -13.62 -3.92
CA ARG A 51 15.33 -13.94 -2.93
C ARG A 51 15.43 -13.11 -1.64
N GLY A 52 16.64 -12.93 -1.12
CA GLY A 52 16.88 -12.15 0.11
C GLY A 52 16.60 -10.66 -0.07
N HIS A 53 17.09 -10.07 -1.17
CA HIS A 53 16.84 -8.66 -1.48
C HIS A 53 15.35 -8.39 -1.78
N PHE A 54 14.65 -9.35 -2.39
CA PHE A 54 13.23 -9.22 -2.70
C PHE A 54 12.38 -9.01 -1.44
N LEU A 55 12.60 -9.81 -0.38
CA LEU A 55 11.87 -9.68 0.89
C LEU A 55 12.13 -8.34 1.60
N ILE A 56 13.38 -7.88 1.59
CA ILE A 56 13.76 -6.59 2.19
C ILE A 56 13.11 -5.42 1.44
N TRP A 57 13.17 -5.44 0.10
CA TRP A 57 12.53 -4.41 -0.73
C TRP A 57 11.01 -4.42 -0.63
N LEU A 58 10.40 -5.60 -0.55
CA LEU A 58 8.96 -5.73 -0.33
C LEU A 58 8.56 -5.10 1.00
N GLY A 59 9.32 -5.37 2.08
CA GLY A 59 9.09 -4.76 3.39
C GLY A 59 9.21 -3.24 3.37
N ILE A 60 10.22 -2.69 2.70
CA ILE A 60 10.43 -1.24 2.57
C ILE A 60 9.31 -0.58 1.77
N ILE A 61 8.94 -1.16 0.62
CA ILE A 61 7.87 -0.63 -0.24
C ILE A 61 6.53 -0.69 0.48
N ALA A 62 6.23 -1.79 1.16
CA ALA A 62 5.03 -1.92 1.98
C ALA A 62 5.03 -0.89 3.11
N ALA A 63 6.12 -0.75 3.86
CA ALA A 63 6.23 0.23 4.94
C ALA A 63 6.00 1.66 4.47
N ILE A 64 6.64 2.06 3.36
CA ILE A 64 6.49 3.41 2.77
C ILE A 64 5.05 3.61 2.28
N LYS A 65 4.48 2.67 1.53
CA LYS A 65 3.11 2.80 1.03
C LYS A 65 2.09 2.89 2.17
N ILE A 66 2.23 2.05 3.20
CA ILE A 66 1.36 2.05 4.38
C ILE A 66 1.50 3.37 5.13
N THR A 67 2.70 3.90 5.35
CA THR A 67 2.87 5.21 6.01
C THR A 67 2.29 6.35 5.19
N THR A 68 2.45 6.35 3.86
CA THR A 68 1.82 7.37 3.00
C THR A 68 0.29 7.28 3.04
N LEU A 69 -0.28 6.08 2.96
CA LEU A 69 -1.74 5.87 3.04
C LEU A 69 -2.29 6.23 4.43
N ALA A 70 -1.53 5.95 5.49
CA ALA A 70 -1.86 6.32 6.86
C ALA A 70 -1.79 7.85 7.08
N LEU A 71 -0.74 8.51 6.56
CA LEU A 71 -0.57 9.96 6.62
C LEU A 71 -1.69 10.70 5.88
N PHE A 72 -2.22 10.12 4.80
CA PHE A 72 -3.30 10.72 4.04
C PHE A 72 -4.72 10.41 4.54
N GLN A 73 -4.85 9.74 5.69
CA GLN A 73 -6.14 9.48 6.35
C GLN A 73 -7.24 8.91 5.43
N VAL A 74 -6.87 8.25 4.33
CA VAL A 74 -7.80 7.68 3.35
C VAL A 74 -8.75 6.67 4.01
N TYR A 75 -8.32 6.08 5.12
CA TYR A 75 -9.11 5.13 5.88
C TYR A 75 -10.19 5.74 6.78
N GLN A 76 -10.17 7.05 7.04
CA GLN A 76 -11.24 7.76 7.76
C GLN A 76 -12.32 8.29 6.81
N LEU A 77 -12.02 8.34 5.50
CA LEU A 77 -12.98 8.74 4.49
C LEU A 77 -14.10 7.70 4.41
N ASN A 78 -15.31 8.12 4.74
CA ASN A 78 -16.49 7.37 4.35
C ASN A 78 -16.61 7.49 2.84
N TRP A 79 -16.24 6.44 2.09
CA TRP A 79 -16.48 6.35 0.65
C TRP A 79 -17.93 6.67 0.23
N ARG A 80 -18.87 6.54 1.16
CA ARG A 80 -20.29 6.91 1.01
C ARG A 80 -20.57 8.43 1.03
N PHE A 81 -19.69 9.24 1.62
CA PHE A 81 -19.83 10.69 1.78
C PHE A 81 -18.58 11.45 1.35
N VAL A 82 -17.77 10.85 0.47
CA VAL A 82 -16.55 11.48 -0.02
C VAL A 82 -16.94 12.65 -0.92
N SER A 83 -16.48 13.85 -0.60
CA SER A 83 -16.66 15.00 -1.48
C SER A 83 -15.68 14.92 -2.65
N ILE A 84 -16.07 15.45 -3.82
CA ILE A 84 -15.18 15.59 -5.00
C ILE A 84 -13.88 16.34 -4.63
N ILE A 85 -13.96 17.24 -3.65
CA ILE A 85 -12.82 18.00 -3.12
C ILE A 85 -11.85 17.06 -2.37
N GLU A 86 -12.38 16.10 -1.59
CA GLU A 86 -11.55 15.13 -0.86
C GLU A 86 -10.88 14.15 -1.81
N LEU A 87 -11.58 13.69 -2.85
CA LEU A 87 -11.00 12.90 -3.96
C LEU A 87 -9.85 13.65 -4.64
N GLY A 88 -10.03 14.94 -4.92
CA GLY A 88 -8.98 15.80 -5.48
C GLY A 88 -7.75 15.91 -4.56
N ASN A 89 -7.96 15.97 -3.25
CA ASN A 89 -6.88 16.01 -2.27
C ASN A 89 -6.12 14.67 -2.20
N ILE A 90 -6.79 13.52 -2.32
CA ILE A 90 -6.16 12.19 -2.41
C ILE A 90 -5.33 12.05 -3.70
N LEU A 91 -5.82 12.59 -4.82
CA LEU A 91 -5.05 12.58 -6.07
C LEU A 91 -3.82 13.47 -5.98
N LYS A 92 -3.97 14.71 -5.47
CA LYS A 92 -2.85 15.63 -5.26
C LYS A 92 -1.80 15.05 -4.34
N SER A 93 -2.24 14.44 -3.24
CA SER A 93 -1.42 13.66 -2.32
C SER A 93 -0.54 12.63 -3.02
N GLY A 94 -1.15 11.74 -3.81
CA GLY A 94 -0.44 10.66 -4.50
C GLY A 94 0.57 11.20 -5.51
N LEU A 95 0.19 12.26 -6.23
CA LEU A 95 1.08 12.96 -7.16
C LEU A 95 2.28 13.58 -6.44
N ILE A 96 2.06 14.27 -5.31
CA ILE A 96 3.13 14.87 -4.51
C ILE A 96 4.07 13.78 -3.97
N SER A 97 3.53 12.70 -3.41
CA SER A 97 4.34 11.58 -2.89
C SER A 97 5.21 10.96 -4.00
N THR A 98 4.63 10.77 -5.18
CA THR A 98 5.36 10.22 -6.34
C THR A 98 6.44 11.18 -6.83
N ALA A 99 6.13 12.48 -6.90
CA ALA A 99 7.09 13.51 -7.30
C ALA A 99 8.27 13.61 -6.32
N VAL A 100 8.02 13.55 -5.01
CA VAL A 100 9.05 13.56 -3.98
C VAL A 100 9.95 12.32 -4.10
N LEU A 101 9.36 11.13 -4.24
CA LEU A 101 10.12 9.89 -4.43
C LEU A 101 11.00 9.93 -5.69
N TYR A 102 10.46 10.45 -6.79
CA TYR A 102 11.20 10.57 -8.04
C TYR A 102 12.34 11.59 -7.93
N GLY A 103 12.09 12.75 -7.30
CA GLY A 103 13.12 13.75 -7.03
C GLY A 103 14.24 13.20 -6.15
N PHE A 104 13.89 12.47 -5.09
CA PHE A 104 14.88 11.82 -4.23
C PHE A 104 15.70 10.77 -4.98
N ASN A 105 15.05 9.97 -5.83
CA ASN A 105 15.74 9.00 -6.68
C ASN A 105 16.73 9.67 -7.65
N LEU A 106 16.36 10.81 -8.24
CA LEU A 106 17.23 11.58 -9.13
C LEU A 106 18.44 12.15 -8.39
N VAL A 107 18.26 12.68 -7.17
CA VAL A 107 19.37 13.20 -6.36
C VAL A 107 20.36 12.08 -6.01
N ILE A 108 19.86 10.91 -5.59
CA ILE A 108 20.71 9.75 -5.32
C ILE A 108 21.44 9.30 -6.59
N ARG A 109 20.75 9.27 -7.74
CA ARG A 109 21.36 8.90 -9.01
C ARG A 109 22.43 9.89 -9.46
N TYR A 110 22.25 11.18 -9.18
CA TYR A 110 23.27 12.20 -9.44
C TYR A 110 24.49 12.04 -8.53
N PHE A 111 24.29 11.67 -7.27
CA PHE A 111 25.36 11.54 -6.29
C PHE A 111 26.10 10.18 -6.35
N TRP A 112 25.44 9.14 -6.84
CA TRP A 112 25.94 7.75 -6.80
C TRP A 112 25.83 6.98 -8.12
N GLY A 113 25.61 7.69 -9.23
CA GLY A 113 25.79 7.16 -10.58
C GLY A 113 27.24 7.37 -11.03
N PRO A 114 27.89 6.38 -11.67
CA PRO A 114 29.11 6.64 -12.44
C PRO A 114 28.85 7.63 -13.59
#